data_AF-A0A970TI85-F1
#
_entry.id   AF-A0A970TI85-F1
#
_cell.length_a   1.000
_cell.length_b   1.000
_cell.length_c   1.000
_cell.angle_alpha   90.00
_cell.angle_beta   90.00
_cell.angle_gamma   90.00
#
_symmetry.space_group_name_H-M   'P 1'
#
loop_
_entity.id
_entity.type
_entity.pdbx_description
1 polymer ?
#
loop_
_entity_poly.entity_id
_entity_poly.type
_entity_poly.pdbx_seq_one_letter_code
_entity_poly.pdbx_strand_id
1 'polypeptide(L)' 'AIATSSMATEMVKGKTLEDALKVSNKAVMEALDGLPPQKVHCSVLAEEAIHAAIEDYRKNKA' A
#
# COMPACT_ATOMS: atom_id res chain seq x y z
N ALA A 1 3.26 11.67 -2.45
CA ALA A 1 2.82 10.33 -2.85
C ALA A 1 3.94 9.45 -3.42
N ILE A 2 4.97 9.97 -4.11
CA ILE A 2 6.00 9.11 -4.74
C ILE A 2 6.70 8.17 -3.73
N ALA A 3 7.20 8.71 -2.61
CA ALA A 3 7.88 7.90 -1.59
C ALA A 3 6.96 6.84 -0.95
N THR A 4 5.71 7.20 -0.65
CA THR A 4 4.73 6.27 -0.07
C THR A 4 4.34 5.18 -1.04
N SER A 5 4.10 5.50 -2.31
CA SER A 5 3.80 4.52 -3.36
C SER A 5 4.97 3.58 -3.61
N SER A 6 6.20 4.10 -3.68
CA SER A 6 7.40 3.27 -3.87
C SER A 6 7.62 2.29 -2.72
N MET A 7 7.48 2.76 -1.47
CA MET A 7 7.63 1.90 -0.30
C MET A 7 6.53 0.84 -0.27
N ALA A 8 5.28 1.23 -0.52
CA ALA A 8 4.16 0.31 -0.54
C ALA A 8 4.33 -0.81 -1.60
N THR A 9 4.89 -0.51 -2.78
CA THR A 9 5.19 -1.54 -3.79
C THR A 9 6.27 -2.50 -3.36
N GLU A 10 7.34 -2.02 -2.72
CA GLU A 10 8.41 -2.90 -2.22
C GLU A 10 7.91 -3.77 -1.05
N MET A 11 6.99 -3.25 -0.22
CA MET A 11 6.38 -4.00 0.88
C MET A 11 5.49 -5.17 0.42
N VAL A 12 4.90 -5.13 -0.78
CA VAL A 12 4.03 -6.21 -1.29
C VAL A 12 4.73 -7.14 -2.28
N LYS A 13 5.93 -6.79 -2.74
CA LYS A 13 6.69 -7.55 -3.73
C LYS A 13 7.05 -8.93 -3.21
N GLY A 14 6.73 -9.97 -3.98
CA GLY A 14 6.98 -11.36 -3.61
C GLY A 14 6.06 -11.94 -2.52
N LYS A 15 5.10 -11.15 -2.02
CA LYS A 15 4.10 -11.63 -1.05
C LYS A 15 2.90 -12.25 -1.74
N THR A 16 2.15 -13.06 -0.98
CA THR A 16 0.84 -13.54 -1.41
C THR A 16 -0.16 -12.39 -1.49
N LEU A 17 -1.25 -12.55 -2.26
CA LEU A 17 -2.31 -11.54 -2.32
C LEU A 17 -2.96 -11.29 -0.96
N GLU A 18 -3.06 -12.32 -0.12
CA GLU A 18 -3.62 -12.21 1.23
C GLU A 18 -2.72 -11.40 2.16
N ASP A 19 -1.40 -11.55 2.04
CA ASP A 19 -0.46 -10.76 2.83
C ASP A 19 -0.33 -9.32 2.31
N ALA A 20 -0.49 -9.12 0.99
CA ALA A 20 -0.52 -7.79 0.40
C ALA A 20 -1.76 -6.99 0.86
N LEU A 21 -2.91 -7.65 1.06
CA LEU A 21 -4.12 -7.03 1.62
C LEU A 21 -3.97 -6.60 3.10
N LYS A 22 -3.03 -7.19 3.84
CA LYS A 22 -2.75 -6.81 5.23
C LYS A 22 -1.87 -5.56 5.33
N VAL A 23 -1.29 -5.07 4.22
CA VAL A 23 -0.52 -3.83 4.23
C VAL A 23 -1.48 -2.67 4.52
N SER A 24 -1.10 -1.85 5.50
CA SER A 24 -1.85 -0.68 5.95
C SER A 24 -1.04 0.60 5.83
N ASN A 25 -1.71 1.74 5.84
CA ASN A 25 -1.08 3.05 5.82
C ASN A 25 -0.09 3.25 6.98
N LYS A 26 -0.38 2.67 8.14
CA LYS A 26 0.50 2.69 9.32
C LYS A 26 1.80 1.96 9.04
N ALA A 27 1.73 0.77 8.47
CA ALA A 27 2.93 0.01 8.12
C ALA A 27 3.77 0.75 7.06
N VAL A 28 3.14 1.44 6.10
CA VAL A 28 3.84 2.29 5.12
C VAL A 28 4.46 3.53 5.79
N MET A 29 3.79 4.14 6.77
CA MET A 29 4.33 5.26 7.55
C MET A 29 5.52 4.83 8.40
N GLU A 30 5.42 3.69 9.08
CA GLU A 30 6.48 3.13 9.92
C GLU A 30 7.72 2.77 9.08
N ALA A 31 7.52 2.20 7.89
CA ALA A 31 8.60 1.91 6.95
C ALA A 31 9.32 3.16 6.39
N LEU A 32 8.72 4.34 6.56
CA LEU A 32 9.29 5.64 6.16
C LEU A 32 9.83 6.45 7.35
N ASP A 33 9.96 5.83 8.54
CA ASP A 33 10.34 6.50 9.80
C ASP A 33 9.38 7.65 10.18
N GLY A 34 8.11 7.50 9.79
CA GLY A 34 7.04 8.46 10.05
C GLY A 34 6.78 9.43 8.90
N LEU A 35 5.64 10.11 8.99
CA LEU A 35 5.21 11.12 8.03
C LEU A 35 4.63 12.33 8.75
N PRO A 36 4.90 13.57 8.28
CA PRO A 36 4.28 14.75 8.85
C PRO A 36 2.74 14.69 8.64
N PRO A 37 1.93 15.27 9.54
CA PRO A 37 0.47 15.14 9.52
C PRO A 37 -0.18 15.47 8.17
N GLN A 38 0.34 16.48 7.47
CA GLN A 38 -0.19 16.92 6.17
C GLN A 38 0.05 15.88 5.05
N LYS A 39 0.92 14.90 5.24
CA LYS A 39 1.30 13.88 4.24
C LYS A 39 0.79 12.49 4.58
N VAL A 40 0.06 12.30 5.68
CA VAL A 40 -0.57 11.03 6.04
C VAL A 40 -1.58 10.57 4.99
N HIS A 41 -2.29 11.49 4.33
CA HIS A 41 -3.20 11.12 3.24
C HIS A 41 -2.47 10.38 2.09
N CYS A 42 -1.17 10.63 1.88
CA CYS A 42 -0.39 9.94 0.86
C CYS A 42 -0.11 8.47 1.20
N SER A 43 -0.10 8.07 2.49
CA SER A 43 0.05 6.67 2.89
C SER A 43 -1.29 5.93 2.81
N VAL A 44 -2.41 6.62 3.14
CA VAL A 44 -3.77 6.08 2.93
C VAL A 44 -4.00 5.78 1.45
N LEU A 45 -3.68 6.73 0.56
CA LEU A 45 -3.82 6.54 -0.87
C LEU A 45 -3.00 5.34 -1.39
N ALA A 46 -1.82 5.09 -0.81
CA ALA A 46 -0.97 3.97 -1.22
C ALA A 46 -1.55 2.61 -0.78
N GLU A 47 -2.15 2.54 0.42
CA GLU A 47 -2.87 1.37 0.90
C GLU A 47 -4.09 1.06 0.01
N GLU A 48 -4.96 2.05 -0.19
CA GLU A 48 -6.18 1.89 -1.00
C GLU A 48 -5.86 1.47 -2.44
N ALA A 49 -4.79 2.03 -3.03
CA ALA A 49 -4.35 1.67 -4.37
C ALA A 49 -3.94 0.18 -4.48
N ILE A 50 -3.25 -0.35 -3.46
CA ILE A 50 -2.87 -1.77 -3.43
C ILE A 50 -4.11 -2.65 -3.31
N HIS A 51 -5.03 -2.32 -2.40
CA HIS A 51 -6.26 -3.09 -2.21
C HIS A 51 -7.10 -3.09 -3.48
N ALA A 52 -7.30 -1.92 -4.09
CA ALA A 52 -8.04 -1.77 -5.34
C ALA A 52 -7.40 -2.58 -6.48
N ALA A 53 -6.07 -2.56 -6.60
CA ALA A 53 -5.37 -3.34 -7.62
C ALA A 53 -5.53 -4.86 -7.41
N ILE A 54 -5.52 -5.33 -6.16
CA ILE A 54 -5.75 -6.75 -5.84
C ILE A 54 -7.20 -7.15 -6.13
N GLU A 55 -8.17 -6.30 -5.79
CA GLU A 55 -9.58 -6.52 -6.11
C GLU A 55 -9.82 -6.54 -7.62
N ASP A 56 -9.25 -5.60 -8.36
CA ASP A 56 -9.33 -5.56 -9.82
C ASP A 56 -8.74 -6.84 -10.44
N TYR A 57 -7.56 -7.26 -9.97
CA TYR A 57 -6.96 -8.52 -10.40
C TYR A 57 -7.86 -9.73 -10.14
N ARG A 58 -8.50 -9.80 -8.97
CA ARG A 58 -9.44 -10.88 -8.64
C ARG A 58 -10.70 -10.86 -9.51
N LYS A 59 -11.21 -9.68 -9.85
CA LYS A 59 -12.38 -9.50 -10.74
C LYS A 59 -12.05 -9.85 -12.18
N ASN A 60 -10.87 -9.47 -12.68
CA ASN A 60 -10.45 -9.67 -14.06
C ASN A 60 -9.84 -11.06 -14.34
N LYS A 61 -9.46 -11.82 -13.30
CA LYS A 61 -9.06 -13.24 -13.41
C LYS A 61 -10.20 -14.24 -13.25
N ALA A 62 -11.43 -13.78 -13.01
CA ALA A 62 -12.64 -14.60 -13.01
C ALA A 62 -13.11 -14.91 -14.44
#